data_AF-A0AA38H7P8-F1
#
_entry.id   AF-A0AA38H7P8-F1
#
_cell.length_a   1.000
_cell.length_b   1.000
_cell.length_c   1.000
_cell.angle_alpha   90.00
_cell.angle_beta   90.00
_cell.angle_gamma   90.00
#
_symmetry.space_group_name_H-M   'P 1'
#
loop_
_entity.id
_entity.type
_entity.pdbx_description
1 polymer ?
#
loop_
_entity_poly.entity_id
_entity_poly.type
_entity_poly.pdbx_seq_one_letter_code
_entity_poly.pdbx_strand_id
1 'polypeptide(L)'
;MRPTVPKLINILVPVKRSIDYAVKIRIASDGKGVDTNVKHSMNPFDEIAVEEAIRLRERVPKSVTSITALSIGPAKSVDTIRTALAMGADSGIHITVPDNTVVEPISVARAIKAVIEKRAGGADKVDLVIMGKQAIDDDSGTTGGMLAGMLNWGQACFASKLDVADGGKTSVTREIDGGLEKLEGQLPLIVTTDLRLNEPRYASLPNIMKAKKKKIETLKPEDLGLDFAARLETISVSEPPKRQGGGKVENVEELVAKMKEAGVLLGASGVNGDLRPRSTGGWGGKQGALTVQQCTRPIVVHWHS
;
A
#
# COMPACT_ATOMS: atom_id res chain seq x y z
N MET A 1 3.66 41.64 10.75
CA MET A 1 4.01 40.25 10.35
C MET A 1 3.70 40.13 8.86
N ARG A 2 4.71 39.96 7.99
CA ARG A 2 4.46 39.79 6.55
C ARG A 2 3.78 38.43 6.35
N PRO A 3 2.65 38.33 5.62
CA PRO A 3 2.06 37.01 5.32
C PRO A 3 3.10 36.17 4.58
N THR A 4 3.51 35.04 5.15
CA THR A 4 4.34 34.07 4.44
C THR A 4 3.52 33.52 3.29
N VAL A 5 4.00 33.69 2.05
CA VAL A 5 3.33 33.14 0.86
C VAL A 5 3.25 31.62 1.03
N PRO A 6 2.06 31.00 0.87
CA PRO A 6 1.93 29.56 1.03
C PRO A 6 2.82 28.85 0.00
N LYS A 7 3.60 27.87 0.48
CA LYS A 7 4.40 27.01 -0.41
C LYS A 7 3.41 26.15 -1.19
N LEU A 8 3.42 26.30 -2.51
CA LEU A 8 2.65 25.47 -3.43
C LEU A 8 3.22 24.04 -3.44
N ILE A 9 2.34 23.05 -3.31
CA ILE A 9 2.62 21.62 -3.15
C ILE A 9 1.99 20.88 -4.32
N ASN A 10 2.80 20.14 -5.05
CA ASN A 10 2.32 19.14 -6.00
C ASN A 10 2.51 17.74 -5.41
N ILE A 11 1.44 16.97 -5.41
CA ILE A 11 1.38 15.64 -4.81
C ILE A 11 1.41 14.59 -5.91
N LEU A 12 2.35 13.66 -5.83
CA LEU A 12 2.38 12.47 -6.65
C LEU A 12 1.80 11.28 -5.86
N VAL A 13 0.83 10.59 -6.44
CA VAL A 13 0.16 9.43 -5.83
C VAL A 13 0.33 8.20 -6.72
N PRO A 14 1.35 7.37 -6.46
CA PRO A 14 1.48 6.06 -7.09
C PRO A 14 0.30 5.16 -6.71
N VAL A 15 -0.33 4.54 -7.71
CA VAL A 15 -1.45 3.61 -7.57
C VAL A 15 -1.17 2.33 -8.36
N LYS A 16 -1.36 1.17 -7.73
CA LYS A 16 -1.15 -0.15 -8.33
C LYS A 16 -2.48 -0.82 -8.66
N ARG A 17 -2.54 -1.44 -9.84
CA ARG A 17 -3.61 -2.38 -10.22
C ARG A 17 -3.27 -3.75 -9.66
N SER A 18 -4.09 -4.25 -8.74
CA SER A 18 -3.88 -5.56 -8.09
C SER A 18 -5.14 -6.43 -8.25
N ILE A 19 -5.02 -7.73 -8.01
CA ILE A 19 -6.19 -8.61 -7.90
C ILE A 19 -7.08 -8.08 -6.77
N ASP A 20 -8.40 -8.06 -6.99
CA ASP A 20 -9.36 -7.55 -6.02
C ASP A 20 -9.26 -8.36 -4.72
N TYR A 21 -9.20 -7.68 -3.57
CA TYR A 21 -8.98 -8.30 -2.27
C TYR A 21 -10.07 -9.30 -1.86
N ALA A 22 -11.25 -9.25 -2.47
CA ALA A 22 -12.34 -10.20 -2.24
C ALA A 22 -12.21 -11.48 -3.08
N VAL A 23 -11.28 -11.53 -4.04
CA VAL A 23 -11.05 -12.70 -4.89
C VAL A 23 -10.16 -13.71 -4.17
N LYS A 24 -10.63 -14.95 -4.10
CA LYS A 24 -9.78 -16.08 -3.70
C LYS A 24 -8.83 -16.43 -4.83
N ILE A 25 -7.56 -16.10 -4.66
CA ILE A 25 -6.49 -16.41 -5.60
C ILE A 25 -6.29 -17.93 -5.75
N ARG A 26 -5.83 -18.33 -6.94
CA ARG A 26 -5.41 -19.68 -7.28
C ARG A 26 -4.02 -19.62 -7.88
N ILE A 27 -3.27 -20.70 -7.74
CA ILE A 27 -1.96 -20.84 -8.35
C ILE A 27 -2.13 -21.02 -9.85
N ALA A 28 -1.27 -20.37 -10.62
CA ALA A 28 -1.21 -20.53 -12.06
C ALA A 28 -0.84 -21.98 -12.42
N SER A 29 -1.25 -22.45 -13.60
CA SER A 29 -1.00 -23.82 -14.04
C SER A 29 0.48 -24.15 -14.22
N ASP A 30 1.34 -23.13 -14.39
CA ASP A 30 2.79 -23.27 -14.50
C ASP A 30 3.49 -23.39 -13.14
N GLY A 31 2.77 -23.22 -12.03
CA GLY A 31 3.32 -23.25 -10.68
C GLY A 31 4.31 -22.11 -10.38
N LYS A 32 4.38 -21.07 -11.21
CA LYS A 32 5.33 -19.95 -11.06
C LYS A 32 4.67 -18.64 -10.66
N GLY A 33 3.35 -18.63 -10.47
CA GLY A 33 2.60 -17.43 -10.10
C GLY A 33 1.18 -17.72 -9.67
N VAL A 34 0.35 -16.69 -9.71
CA VAL A 34 -1.10 -16.76 -9.46
C VAL A 34 -1.87 -16.56 -10.76
N ASP A 35 -3.07 -17.12 -10.85
CA ASP A 35 -3.96 -16.89 -11.99
C ASP A 35 -4.45 -15.43 -11.98
N THR A 36 -4.04 -14.68 -12.99
CA THR A 36 -4.39 -13.27 -13.17
C THR A 36 -5.64 -13.06 -14.03
N ASN A 37 -6.34 -14.11 -14.47
CA ASN A 37 -7.59 -13.97 -15.22
C ASN A 37 -8.80 -13.78 -14.28
N VAL A 38 -8.68 -12.82 -13.37
CA VAL A 38 -9.67 -12.50 -12.33
C VAL A 38 -9.93 -11.00 -12.27
N LYS A 39 -10.94 -10.61 -11.49
CA LYS A 39 -11.24 -9.22 -11.23
C LYS A 39 -10.05 -8.52 -10.58
N HIS A 40 -9.72 -7.34 -11.08
CA HIS A 40 -8.70 -6.45 -10.51
C HIS A 40 -9.34 -5.15 -10.04
N SER A 41 -8.69 -4.51 -9.07
CA SER A 41 -9.07 -3.21 -8.53
C SER A 41 -7.83 -2.36 -8.28
N MET A 42 -8.03 -1.13 -7.79
CA MET A 42 -6.95 -0.40 -7.13
C MET A 42 -6.54 -1.15 -5.86
N ASN A 43 -5.24 -1.13 -5.55
CA ASN A 43 -4.74 -1.61 -4.27
C ASN A 43 -5.40 -0.81 -3.12
N PRO A 44 -5.95 -1.45 -2.07
CA PRO A 44 -6.68 -0.75 -1.01
C PRO A 44 -5.87 0.36 -0.30
N PHE A 45 -4.57 0.15 -0.11
CA PHE A 45 -3.71 1.16 0.50
C PHE A 45 -3.52 2.40 -0.40
N ASP A 46 -3.59 2.21 -1.71
CA ASP A 46 -3.44 3.30 -2.67
C ASP A 46 -4.74 4.12 -2.77
N GLU A 47 -5.91 3.51 -2.55
CA GLU A 47 -7.18 4.25 -2.43
C GLU A 47 -7.13 5.25 -1.25
N ILE A 48 -6.53 4.83 -0.13
CA ILE A 48 -6.30 5.68 1.04
C ILE A 48 -5.30 6.79 0.73
N ALA A 49 -4.26 6.50 -0.05
CA ALA A 49 -3.29 7.50 -0.48
C ALA A 49 -3.93 8.58 -1.38
N VAL A 50 -4.78 8.18 -2.33
CA VAL A 50 -5.55 9.09 -3.17
C VAL A 50 -6.50 9.94 -2.33
N GLU A 51 -7.25 9.32 -1.42
CA GLU A 51 -8.15 10.06 -0.52
C GLU A 51 -7.38 11.04 0.35
N GLU A 52 -6.22 10.66 0.90
CA GLU A 52 -5.46 11.56 1.75
C GLU A 52 -4.93 12.77 0.98
N ALA A 53 -4.47 12.58 -0.26
CA ALA A 53 -4.06 13.69 -1.11
C ALA A 53 -5.23 14.68 -1.35
N ILE A 54 -6.44 14.16 -1.56
CA ILE A 54 -7.65 14.97 -1.76
C ILE A 54 -8.04 15.69 -0.47
N ARG A 55 -8.09 14.98 0.66
CA ARG A 55 -8.41 15.59 1.97
C ARG A 55 -7.38 16.62 2.37
N LEU A 56 -6.09 16.39 2.08
CA LEU A 56 -5.05 17.37 2.33
C LEU A 56 -5.32 18.66 1.54
N ARG A 57 -5.69 18.55 0.25
CA ARG A 57 -6.12 19.71 -0.54
C ARG A 57 -7.36 20.39 0.05
N GLU A 58 -8.32 19.65 0.58
CA GLU A 58 -9.50 20.22 1.24
C GLU A 58 -9.15 20.96 2.54
N ARG A 59 -8.17 20.47 3.32
CA ARG A 59 -7.69 21.11 4.55
C ARG A 59 -6.83 22.35 4.27
N VAL A 60 -6.00 22.33 3.24
CA VAL A 60 -5.09 23.43 2.86
C VAL A 60 -5.22 23.82 1.38
N PRO A 61 -6.37 24.37 0.95
CA PRO A 61 -6.71 24.57 -0.47
C PRO A 61 -5.82 25.57 -1.20
N LYS A 62 -5.15 26.47 -0.48
CA LYS A 62 -4.22 27.45 -1.05
C LYS A 62 -2.80 26.89 -1.24
N SER A 63 -2.51 25.73 -0.63
CA SER A 63 -1.17 25.14 -0.62
C SER A 63 -1.06 23.98 -1.58
N VAL A 64 -2.08 23.15 -1.76
CA VAL A 64 -2.03 22.04 -2.74
C VAL A 64 -2.44 22.53 -4.13
N THR A 65 -1.49 22.51 -5.06
CA THR A 65 -1.68 22.97 -6.44
C THR A 65 -2.15 21.87 -7.36
N SER A 66 -1.59 20.67 -7.24
CA SER A 66 -1.95 19.54 -8.10
C SER A 66 -1.82 18.19 -7.40
N ILE A 67 -2.65 17.24 -7.82
CA ILE A 67 -2.60 15.83 -7.45
C ILE A 67 -2.47 15.02 -8.74
N THR A 68 -1.33 14.36 -8.94
CA THR A 68 -1.08 13.50 -10.09
C THR A 68 -1.07 12.03 -9.66
N ALA A 69 -1.94 11.22 -10.25
CA ALA A 69 -1.92 9.78 -10.06
C ALA A 69 -0.91 9.13 -11.03
N LEU A 70 -0.10 8.19 -10.56
CA LEU A 70 0.90 7.49 -11.38
C LEU A 70 0.66 5.97 -11.28
N SER A 71 0.61 5.27 -12.41
CA SER A 71 0.62 3.80 -12.39
C SER A 71 1.66 3.26 -13.37
N ILE A 72 2.35 2.20 -12.96
CA ILE A 72 3.33 1.47 -13.77
C ILE A 72 2.77 0.07 -13.97
N GLY A 73 2.56 -0.32 -15.22
CA GLY A 73 1.90 -1.60 -15.49
C GLY A 73 1.38 -1.73 -16.92
N PRO A 74 0.62 -2.81 -17.19
CA PRO A 74 -0.04 -3.04 -18.47
C PRO A 74 -0.99 -1.91 -18.85
N ALA A 75 -1.44 -1.89 -20.11
CA ALA A 75 -2.42 -0.91 -20.61
C ALA A 75 -3.70 -0.85 -19.74
N LYS A 76 -4.10 -1.98 -19.15
CA LYS A 76 -5.25 -2.06 -18.23
C LYS A 76 -5.07 -1.26 -16.93
N SER A 77 -3.85 -0.87 -16.57
CA SER A 77 -3.57 -0.02 -15.39
C SER A 77 -4.11 1.40 -15.55
N VAL A 78 -4.40 1.82 -16.78
CA VAL A 78 -5.09 3.09 -17.05
C VAL A 78 -6.44 3.15 -16.36
N ASP A 79 -7.16 2.03 -16.21
CA ASP A 79 -8.45 2.00 -15.51
C ASP A 79 -8.29 2.38 -14.03
N THR A 80 -7.21 1.94 -13.38
CA THR A 80 -6.88 2.31 -11.99
C THR A 80 -6.58 3.80 -11.88
N ILE A 81 -5.85 4.37 -12.84
CA ILE A 81 -5.62 5.82 -12.90
C ILE A 81 -6.95 6.56 -13.09
N ARG A 82 -7.85 6.07 -13.94
CA ARG A 82 -9.18 6.66 -14.14
C ARG A 82 -10.01 6.65 -12.87
N THR A 83 -9.91 5.61 -12.04
CA THR A 83 -10.53 5.58 -10.71
C THR A 83 -9.97 6.69 -9.82
N ALA A 84 -8.65 6.86 -9.73
CA ALA A 84 -8.04 7.95 -8.95
C ALA A 84 -8.47 9.34 -9.45
N LEU A 85 -8.56 9.52 -10.77
CA LEU A 85 -9.06 10.73 -11.42
C LEU A 85 -10.54 11.01 -11.11
N ALA A 86 -11.34 9.96 -10.94
CA ALA A 86 -12.75 10.04 -10.57
C ALA A 86 -12.94 10.35 -9.08
N MET A 87 -12.03 9.90 -8.22
CA MET A 87 -12.02 10.27 -6.79
C MET A 87 -11.69 11.75 -6.61
N GLY A 88 -10.71 12.27 -7.35
CA GLY A 88 -10.36 13.70 -7.25
C GLY A 88 -8.97 14.10 -7.76
N ALA A 89 -8.14 13.16 -8.25
CA ALA A 89 -6.86 13.50 -8.84
C ALA A 89 -7.03 14.36 -10.12
N ASP A 90 -6.07 15.24 -10.39
CA ASP A 90 -6.17 16.23 -11.48
C ASP A 90 -5.68 15.67 -12.82
N SER A 91 -4.60 14.90 -12.78
CA SER A 91 -3.95 14.30 -13.95
C SER A 91 -3.40 12.91 -13.65
N GLY A 92 -3.15 12.14 -14.71
CA GLY A 92 -2.58 10.80 -14.62
C GLY A 92 -1.26 10.67 -15.37
N ILE A 93 -0.39 9.79 -14.91
CA ILE A 93 0.79 9.31 -15.63
C ILE A 93 0.69 7.78 -15.70
N HIS A 94 0.85 7.23 -16.88
CA HIS A 94 0.95 5.79 -17.10
C HIS A 94 2.32 5.46 -17.66
N ILE A 95 3.13 4.71 -16.90
CA ILE A 95 4.35 4.11 -17.43
C ILE A 95 3.97 2.73 -17.94
N THR A 96 3.95 2.59 -19.26
CA THR A 96 3.44 1.39 -19.91
C THR A 96 4.50 0.30 -19.94
N VAL A 97 4.19 -0.87 -19.37
CA VAL A 97 5.00 -2.08 -19.50
C VAL A 97 4.16 -3.21 -20.10
N PRO A 98 4.75 -4.15 -20.85
CA PRO A 98 4.02 -5.32 -21.36
C PRO A 98 3.34 -6.13 -20.26
N ASP A 99 2.19 -6.76 -20.56
CA ASP A 99 1.37 -7.52 -19.60
C ASP A 99 2.14 -8.62 -18.84
N ASN A 100 3.15 -9.23 -19.46
CA ASN A 100 3.94 -10.32 -18.85
C ASN A 100 5.22 -9.84 -18.15
N THR A 101 5.38 -8.53 -17.96
CA THR A 101 6.58 -7.96 -17.32
C THR A 101 6.44 -8.07 -15.82
N VAL A 102 7.41 -8.71 -15.16
CA VAL A 102 7.50 -8.71 -13.70
C VAL A 102 8.02 -7.34 -13.27
N VAL A 103 7.17 -6.57 -12.58
CA VAL A 103 7.52 -5.24 -12.09
C VAL A 103 7.93 -5.33 -10.63
N GLU A 104 9.24 -5.36 -10.39
CA GLU A 104 9.81 -5.42 -9.04
C GLU A 104 9.72 -4.06 -8.31
N PRO A 105 9.61 -4.04 -6.96
CA PRO A 105 9.59 -2.79 -6.17
C PRO A 105 10.74 -1.83 -6.48
N ILE A 106 11.94 -2.35 -6.75
CA ILE A 106 13.11 -1.55 -7.12
C ILE A 106 12.91 -0.82 -8.45
N SER A 107 12.28 -1.47 -9.43
CA SER A 107 11.97 -0.90 -10.74
C SER A 107 10.85 0.14 -10.60
N VAL A 108 9.87 -0.11 -9.74
CA VAL A 108 8.84 0.89 -9.39
C VAL A 108 9.47 2.14 -8.77
N ALA A 109 10.33 1.99 -7.77
CA ALA A 109 11.00 3.11 -7.11
C ALA A 109 11.87 3.92 -8.09
N ARG A 110 12.62 3.25 -8.97
CA ARG A 110 13.41 3.91 -10.03
C ARG A 110 12.52 4.68 -11.02
N ALA A 111 11.38 4.10 -11.40
CA ALA A 111 10.43 4.74 -12.30
C ALA A 111 9.81 5.99 -11.69
N ILE A 112 9.39 5.92 -10.42
CA ILE A 112 8.86 7.08 -9.69
C ILE A 112 9.95 8.16 -9.57
N LYS A 113 11.18 7.78 -9.23
CA LYS A 113 12.33 8.71 -9.19
C LYS A 113 12.53 9.41 -10.54
N ALA A 114 12.55 8.67 -11.65
CA ALA A 114 12.74 9.24 -12.98
C ALA A 114 11.63 10.25 -13.34
N VAL A 115 10.38 9.99 -12.95
CA VAL A 115 9.27 10.94 -13.11
C VAL A 115 9.49 12.21 -12.27
N ILE A 116 9.90 12.06 -11.02
CA ILE A 116 10.19 13.19 -10.12
C ILE A 116 11.33 14.04 -10.68
N GLU A 117 12.41 13.42 -11.14
CA GLU A 117 13.56 14.11 -11.74
C GLU A 117 13.23 14.80 -13.05
N LYS A 118 12.45 14.15 -13.94
CA LYS A 118 11.98 14.76 -15.20
C LYS A 118 11.16 16.03 -14.95
N ARG A 119 10.47 16.11 -13.81
CA ARG A 119 9.64 17.26 -13.42
C ARG A 119 10.38 18.26 -12.53
N ALA A 120 11.63 17.98 -12.16
CA ALA A 120 12.42 18.85 -11.29
C ALA A 120 12.63 20.22 -11.96
N GLY A 121 12.17 21.29 -11.30
CA GLY A 121 12.31 22.67 -11.79
C GLY A 121 11.17 23.21 -12.65
N GLY A 122 10.18 22.38 -13.02
CA GLY A 122 8.96 22.82 -13.69
C GLY A 122 7.87 23.25 -12.71
N ALA A 123 6.77 23.78 -13.26
CA ALA A 123 5.54 24.05 -12.49
C ALA A 123 4.95 22.76 -11.85
N ASP A 124 5.26 21.60 -12.45
CA ASP A 124 4.79 20.28 -12.03
C ASP A 124 5.81 19.51 -11.17
N LYS A 125 6.82 20.18 -10.59
CA LYS A 125 7.79 19.55 -9.66
C LYS A 125 7.05 18.80 -8.56
N VAL A 126 7.56 17.67 -8.08
CA VAL A 126 6.91 16.92 -7.00
C VAL A 126 7.47 17.37 -5.66
N ASP A 127 6.59 17.72 -4.72
CA ASP A 127 6.97 18.13 -3.35
C ASP A 127 6.58 17.06 -2.31
N LEU A 128 5.57 16.24 -2.59
CA LEU A 128 5.08 15.21 -1.68
C LEU A 128 4.70 13.95 -2.48
N VAL A 129 5.15 12.79 -2.03
CA VAL A 129 4.66 11.49 -2.51
C VAL A 129 3.81 10.87 -1.43
N ILE A 130 2.57 10.48 -1.76
CA ILE A 130 1.70 9.70 -0.87
C ILE A 130 1.41 8.38 -1.59
N MET A 131 1.74 7.24 -0.99
CA MET A 131 1.52 5.92 -1.57
C MET A 131 1.03 4.93 -0.52
N GLY A 132 0.50 3.77 -0.93
CA GLY A 132 0.17 2.70 0.00
C GLY A 132 1.40 2.15 0.73
N LYS A 133 1.21 1.62 1.95
CA LYS A 133 2.30 0.96 2.69
C LYS A 133 2.85 -0.28 1.99
N GLN A 134 1.98 -1.05 1.35
CA GLN A 134 2.30 -2.28 0.63
C GLN A 134 1.27 -2.52 -0.47
N ALA A 135 1.61 -3.35 -1.44
CA ALA A 135 0.64 -3.89 -2.39
C ALA A 135 0.21 -5.28 -1.93
N ILE A 136 -1.08 -5.58 -2.03
CA ILE A 136 -1.66 -6.84 -1.52
C ILE A 136 -1.29 -8.10 -2.31
N ASP A 137 -0.65 -7.93 -3.47
CA ASP A 137 -0.24 -9.03 -4.34
C ASP A 137 1.21 -9.49 -4.05
N ASP A 138 2.15 -8.56 -3.86
CA ASP A 138 3.54 -8.86 -3.50
C ASP A 138 3.84 -8.78 -1.99
N ASP A 139 2.98 -8.11 -1.21
CA ASP A 139 3.09 -7.87 0.23
C ASP A 139 4.48 -7.37 0.69
N SER A 140 5.25 -6.74 -0.21
CA SER A 140 6.65 -6.40 0.04
C SER A 140 6.83 -5.19 0.95
N GLY A 141 5.99 -4.15 0.76
CA GLY A 141 6.05 -2.91 1.52
C GLY A 141 7.37 -2.12 1.41
N THR A 142 8.14 -2.33 0.34
CA THR A 142 9.50 -1.77 0.22
C THR A 142 9.63 -0.55 -0.69
N THR A 143 8.72 -0.36 -1.64
CA THR A 143 8.80 0.69 -2.69
C THR A 143 9.02 2.09 -2.11
N GLY A 144 8.27 2.46 -1.07
CA GLY A 144 8.37 3.81 -0.46
C GLY A 144 9.72 4.06 0.20
N GLY A 145 10.23 3.10 0.96
CA GLY A 145 11.55 3.20 1.59
C GLY A 145 12.69 3.21 0.58
N MET A 146 12.59 2.39 -0.47
CA MET A 146 13.55 2.41 -1.58
C MET A 146 13.59 3.77 -2.28
N LEU A 147 12.42 4.34 -2.58
CA LEU A 147 12.30 5.66 -3.21
C LEU A 147 12.92 6.76 -2.33
N ALA A 148 12.68 6.72 -1.02
CA ALA A 148 13.25 7.67 -0.06
C ALA A 148 14.78 7.62 -0.05
N GLY A 149 15.34 6.41 0.01
CA GLY A 149 16.79 6.21 -0.04
C GLY A 149 17.40 6.72 -1.35
N MET A 150 16.75 6.47 -2.49
CA MET A 150 17.26 6.91 -3.80
C MET A 150 17.20 8.43 -4.03
N LEU A 151 16.17 9.09 -3.50
CA LEU A 151 16.00 10.55 -3.61
C LEU A 151 16.69 11.33 -2.48
N ASN A 152 17.14 10.62 -1.44
CA ASN A 152 17.59 11.22 -0.18
C ASN A 152 16.51 12.15 0.42
N TRP A 153 15.24 11.71 0.38
CA TRP A 153 14.10 12.43 0.96
C TRP A 153 13.74 11.87 2.33
N GLY A 154 13.12 12.70 3.17
CA GLY A 154 12.50 12.22 4.40
C GLY A 154 11.38 11.21 4.09
N GLN A 155 11.18 10.25 4.97
CA GLN A 155 10.10 9.28 4.86
C GLN A 155 9.28 9.20 6.16
N ALA A 156 7.97 9.00 6.02
CA ALA A 156 7.08 8.69 7.13
C ALA A 156 6.21 7.49 6.75
N CYS A 157 6.62 6.30 7.19
CA CYS A 157 5.93 5.07 6.83
C CYS A 157 4.81 4.74 7.83
N PHE A 158 3.76 4.05 7.36
CA PHE A 158 2.62 3.61 8.17
C PHE A 158 1.85 4.78 8.80
N ALA A 159 1.69 5.87 8.04
CA ALA A 159 0.99 7.06 8.51
C ALA A 159 -0.49 6.78 8.78
N SER A 160 -0.95 7.12 9.99
CA SER A 160 -2.36 7.17 10.39
C SER A 160 -2.87 8.60 10.59
N LYS A 161 -2.00 9.61 10.52
CA LYS A 161 -2.38 11.02 10.37
C LYS A 161 -1.32 11.80 9.61
N LEU A 162 -1.73 12.70 8.70
CA LEU A 162 -0.83 13.61 7.98
C LEU A 162 -1.34 15.06 8.04
N ASP A 163 -0.54 15.94 8.62
CA ASP A 163 -0.77 17.38 8.62
C ASP A 163 0.40 18.08 7.91
N VAL A 164 0.10 19.05 7.05
CA VAL A 164 1.11 19.89 6.38
C VAL A 164 0.75 21.35 6.62
N ALA A 165 1.68 22.09 7.22
CA ALA A 165 1.53 23.50 7.56
C ALA A 165 2.19 24.40 6.50
N ASP A 166 1.90 25.70 6.60
CA ASP A 166 2.54 26.72 5.76
C ASP A 166 4.07 26.67 5.87
N GLY A 167 4.74 26.89 4.73
CA GLY A 167 6.19 26.72 4.61
C GLY A 167 6.64 25.26 4.41
N GLY A 168 5.72 24.29 4.41
CA GLY A 168 6.01 22.89 4.09
C GLY A 168 6.49 22.05 5.27
N LYS A 169 6.25 22.51 6.51
CA LYS A 169 6.47 21.69 7.71
C LYS A 169 5.40 20.59 7.76
N THR A 170 5.82 19.36 8.04
CA THR A 170 4.94 18.20 8.10
C THR A 170 4.91 17.63 9.50
N SER A 171 3.74 17.16 9.93
CA SER A 171 3.54 16.39 11.16
C SER A 171 2.82 15.11 10.79
N VAL A 172 3.47 13.97 10.99
CA VAL A 172 2.92 12.65 10.66
C VAL A 172 2.81 11.84 11.93
N THR A 173 1.63 11.26 12.19
CA THR A 173 1.48 10.21 13.20
C THR A 173 1.51 8.88 12.49
N ARG A 174 2.35 7.96 12.96
CA ARG A 174 2.51 6.63 12.37
C ARG A 174 2.22 5.53 13.36
N GLU A 175 1.70 4.43 12.83
CA GLU A 175 1.48 3.19 13.55
C GLU A 175 2.81 2.43 13.70
N ILE A 176 3.15 2.09 14.93
CA ILE A 176 4.26 1.21 15.28
C ILE A 176 3.74 0.07 16.15
N ASP A 177 4.52 -0.99 16.33
CA ASP A 177 4.10 -2.17 17.10
C ASP A 177 3.62 -1.85 18.52
N GLY A 178 4.20 -0.83 19.15
CA GLY A 178 3.88 -0.40 20.51
C GLY A 178 2.81 0.69 20.62
N GLY A 179 2.24 1.18 19.52
CA GLY A 179 1.28 2.27 19.51
C GLY A 179 1.53 3.31 18.42
N LEU A 180 1.55 4.58 18.79
CA LEU A 180 1.67 5.71 17.86
C LEU A 180 2.97 6.47 18.10
N GLU A 181 3.63 6.86 17.02
CA GLU A 181 4.78 7.74 17.02
C GLU A 181 4.47 9.01 16.21
N LYS A 182 4.83 10.18 16.73
CA LYS A 182 4.69 11.46 16.02
C LYS A 182 6.05 11.88 15.47
N LEU A 183 6.12 12.06 14.16
CA LEU A 183 7.29 12.57 13.45
C LEU A 183 7.01 13.98 12.94
N GLU A 184 8.02 14.84 13.03
CA GLU A 184 8.02 16.16 12.40
C GLU A 184 9.05 16.18 11.28
N GLY A 185 8.70 16.81 10.16
CA GLY A 185 9.53 16.83 8.97
C GLY A 185 9.30 18.07 8.11
N GLN A 186 9.88 18.05 6.92
CA GLN A 186 9.84 19.15 5.98
C GLN A 186 9.74 18.60 4.55
N LEU A 187 8.96 19.25 3.69
CA LEU A 187 8.91 18.92 2.27
C LEU A 187 10.25 19.23 1.56
N PRO A 188 10.76 18.35 0.68
CA PRO A 188 10.03 17.21 0.11
C PRO A 188 10.02 15.94 0.98
N LEU A 189 8.91 15.19 0.93
CA LEU A 189 8.66 14.04 1.81
C LEU A 189 7.97 12.89 1.07
N ILE A 190 8.23 11.66 1.49
CA ILE A 190 7.49 10.46 1.08
C ILE A 190 6.69 9.93 2.27
N VAL A 191 5.39 9.70 2.06
CA VAL A 191 4.48 9.17 3.08
C VAL A 191 3.90 7.86 2.56
N THR A 192 3.94 6.82 3.40
CA THR A 192 3.21 5.58 3.12
C THR A 192 2.02 5.43 4.07
N THR A 193 0.85 5.12 3.52
CA THR A 193 -0.43 5.16 4.24
C THR A 193 -0.76 3.82 4.91
N ASP A 194 -1.23 3.89 6.16
CA ASP A 194 -1.88 2.75 6.81
C ASP A 194 -3.40 2.77 6.61
N LEU A 195 -4.06 1.62 6.82
CA LEU A 195 -5.51 1.49 6.73
C LEU A 195 -6.28 2.45 7.64
N ARG A 196 -5.67 2.88 8.75
CA ARG A 196 -6.29 3.74 9.75
C ARG A 196 -6.30 5.23 9.40
N LEU A 197 -5.63 5.64 8.32
CA LEU A 197 -5.47 7.05 7.98
C LEU A 197 -6.77 7.74 7.62
N ASN A 198 -7.60 7.09 6.79
CA ASN A 198 -8.88 7.62 6.34
C ASN A 198 -9.78 6.50 5.77
N GLU A 199 -10.99 6.89 5.37
CA GLU A 199 -11.92 6.06 4.61
C GLU A 199 -12.06 6.65 3.19
N PRO A 200 -11.65 5.92 2.14
CA PRO A 200 -11.73 6.40 0.77
C PRO A 200 -13.17 6.70 0.33
N ARG A 201 -13.37 7.85 -0.32
CA ARG A 201 -14.69 8.21 -0.86
C ARG A 201 -15.01 7.40 -2.12
N TYR A 202 -16.30 7.11 -2.31
CA TYR A 202 -16.78 6.60 -3.58
C TYR A 202 -16.84 7.71 -4.63
N ALA A 203 -16.35 7.43 -5.84
CA ALA A 203 -16.46 8.34 -6.97
C ALA A 203 -17.91 8.39 -7.47
N SER A 204 -18.48 9.59 -7.56
CA SER A 204 -19.83 9.79 -8.11
C SER A 204 -19.85 9.56 -9.63
N LEU A 205 -21.01 9.12 -10.17
CA LEU A 205 -21.19 8.93 -11.62
C LEU A 205 -20.78 10.15 -12.46
N PRO A 206 -21.11 11.41 -12.08
CA PRO A 206 -20.62 12.59 -12.81
C PRO A 206 -19.09 12.70 -12.83
N ASN A 207 -18.42 12.36 -11.73
CA ASN A 207 -16.96 12.41 -11.65
C ASN A 207 -16.31 11.31 -12.49
N ILE A 208 -16.88 10.11 -12.54
CA ILE A 208 -16.44 9.03 -13.41
C ILE A 208 -16.48 9.47 -14.88
N MET A 209 -17.54 10.18 -15.29
CA MET A 209 -17.66 10.70 -16.65
C MET A 209 -16.66 11.82 -16.95
N LYS A 210 -16.39 12.72 -15.99
CA LYS A 210 -15.34 13.74 -16.10
C LYS A 210 -13.94 13.13 -16.16
N ALA A 211 -13.70 12.07 -15.40
CA ALA A 211 -12.41 11.38 -15.33
C ALA A 211 -11.97 10.81 -16.67
N LYS A 212 -12.91 10.37 -17.52
CA LYS A 212 -12.61 9.90 -18.90
C LYS A 212 -12.00 11.00 -19.78
N LYS A 213 -12.31 12.28 -19.52
CA LYS A 213 -11.80 13.43 -20.29
C LYS A 213 -10.49 14.00 -19.73
N LYS A 214 -10.14 13.69 -18.48
CA LYS A 214 -8.89 14.18 -17.87
C LYS A 214 -7.66 13.61 -18.58
N LYS A 215 -6.58 14.37 -18.63
CA LYS A 215 -5.34 13.99 -19.33
C LYS A 215 -4.64 12.86 -18.57
N ILE A 216 -4.23 11.83 -19.31
CA ILE A 216 -3.27 10.81 -18.85
C ILE A 216 -2.07 10.90 -19.79
N GLU A 217 -0.91 11.22 -19.24
CA GLU A 217 0.37 11.18 -19.95
C GLU A 217 0.86 9.73 -19.98
N THR A 218 1.04 9.16 -21.16
CA THR A 218 1.67 7.84 -21.30
C THR A 218 3.15 8.02 -21.57
N LEU A 219 3.98 7.40 -20.75
CA LEU A 219 5.43 7.37 -20.85
C LEU A 219 5.90 5.96 -21.14
N LYS A 220 6.90 5.82 -22.00
CA LYS A 220 7.57 4.54 -22.20
C LYS A 220 8.78 4.44 -21.27
N PRO A 221 9.14 3.25 -20.78
CA PRO A 221 10.34 3.03 -19.97
C PRO A 221 11.62 3.59 -20.61
N GLU A 222 11.76 3.46 -21.93
CA GLU A 222 12.94 3.88 -22.66
C GLU A 222 13.13 5.41 -22.61
N ASP A 223 12.03 6.16 -22.65
CA ASP A 223 12.03 7.64 -22.55
C ASP A 223 12.52 8.14 -21.17
N LEU A 224 12.53 7.25 -20.18
CA LEU A 224 12.97 7.50 -18.81
C LEU A 224 14.34 6.86 -18.50
N GLY A 225 14.97 6.20 -19.49
CA GLY A 225 16.22 5.46 -19.28
C GLY A 225 16.05 4.26 -18.33
N LEU A 226 14.87 3.65 -18.31
CA LEU A 226 14.52 2.55 -17.42
C LEU A 226 14.51 1.22 -18.17
N ASP A 227 14.99 0.19 -17.47
CA ASP A 227 14.86 -1.21 -17.85
C ASP A 227 14.10 -1.94 -16.73
N PHE A 228 13.11 -2.74 -17.12
CA PHE A 228 12.29 -3.58 -16.25
C PHE A 228 12.71 -5.05 -16.29
N ALA A 229 13.95 -5.35 -16.73
CA ALA A 229 14.53 -6.68 -16.61
C ALA A 229 14.44 -7.18 -15.16
N ALA A 230 13.84 -8.37 -15.01
CA ALA A 230 13.72 -9.03 -13.72
C ALA A 230 15.11 -9.38 -13.18
N ARG A 231 15.32 -9.06 -11.90
CA ARG A 231 16.53 -9.42 -11.14
C ARG A 231 16.32 -10.67 -10.32
N LEU A 232 15.07 -10.99 -10.07
CA LEU A 232 14.62 -12.08 -9.25
C LEU A 232 13.83 -13.07 -10.10
N GLU A 233 14.13 -14.36 -9.93
CA GLU A 233 13.38 -15.44 -10.57
C GLU A 233 12.50 -16.14 -9.53
N THR A 234 11.20 -16.22 -9.82
CA THR A 234 10.27 -17.04 -9.03
C THR A 234 10.40 -18.50 -9.44
N ILE A 235 11.00 -19.31 -8.57
CA ILE A 235 11.22 -20.74 -8.81
C ILE A 235 9.90 -21.51 -8.77
N SER A 236 9.11 -21.29 -7.72
CA SER A 236 7.84 -21.99 -7.51
C SER A 236 6.91 -21.23 -6.56
N VAL A 237 5.61 -21.36 -6.79
CA VAL A 237 4.53 -20.90 -5.93
C VAL A 237 3.66 -22.10 -5.57
N SER A 238 3.41 -22.30 -4.27
CA SER A 238 2.63 -23.43 -3.75
C SER A 238 1.57 -22.98 -2.75
N GLU A 239 0.52 -23.79 -2.58
CA GLU A 239 -0.55 -23.47 -1.63
C GLU A 239 0.00 -23.64 -0.21
N PRO A 240 -0.35 -22.74 0.73
CA PRO A 240 -0.02 -22.97 2.12
C PRO A 240 -0.64 -24.29 2.60
N PRO A 241 -0.01 -24.99 3.57
CA PRO A 241 -0.54 -26.22 4.12
C PRO A 241 -2.00 -26.07 4.53
N LYS A 242 -2.87 -26.95 4.04
CA LYS A 242 -4.28 -26.95 4.43
C LYS A 242 -4.35 -27.13 5.94
N ARG A 243 -5.04 -26.20 6.59
CA ARG A 243 -5.25 -26.23 8.03
C ARG A 243 -5.93 -27.54 8.43
N GLN A 244 -5.38 -28.22 9.44
CA GLN A 244 -6.02 -29.39 10.03
C GLN A 244 -7.27 -28.97 10.81
N GLY A 245 -8.33 -29.78 10.73
CA GLY A 245 -9.58 -29.52 11.43
C GLY A 245 -9.36 -29.44 12.94
N GLY A 246 -9.91 -28.41 13.59
CA GLY A 246 -9.90 -28.30 15.05
C GLY A 246 -10.97 -29.18 15.69
N GLY A 247 -10.82 -29.43 17.00
CA GLY A 247 -11.86 -30.04 17.82
C GLY A 247 -12.71 -28.98 18.56
N LYS A 248 -13.98 -29.28 18.80
CA LYS A 248 -14.81 -28.54 19.76
C LYS A 248 -14.55 -29.10 21.17
N VAL A 249 -14.66 -28.25 22.18
CA VAL A 249 -14.57 -28.61 23.60
C VAL A 249 -15.85 -28.21 24.30
N GLU A 250 -16.22 -28.96 25.34
CA GLU A 250 -17.51 -28.77 26.03
C GLU A 250 -17.40 -27.73 27.15
N ASN A 251 -16.20 -27.50 27.70
CA ASN A 251 -15.99 -26.57 28.81
C ASN A 251 -14.63 -25.86 28.77
N VAL A 252 -14.47 -24.85 29.64
CA VAL A 252 -13.27 -24.00 29.74
C VAL A 252 -12.05 -24.80 30.21
N GLU A 253 -12.24 -25.78 31.10
CA GLU A 253 -11.16 -26.60 31.65
C GLU A 253 -10.51 -27.46 30.56
N GLU A 254 -11.34 -28.10 29.73
CA GLU A 254 -10.93 -28.87 28.56
C GLU A 254 -10.24 -27.98 27.52
N LEU A 255 -10.71 -26.73 27.34
CA LEU A 255 -10.03 -25.75 26.49
C LEU A 255 -8.60 -25.49 26.98
N VAL A 256 -8.45 -25.14 28.26
CA VAL A 256 -7.15 -24.82 28.85
C VAL A 256 -6.22 -26.03 28.80
N ALA A 257 -6.73 -27.24 29.03
CA ALA A 257 -5.97 -28.48 28.89
C ALA A 257 -5.45 -28.65 27.45
N LYS A 258 -6.32 -28.57 26.44
CA LYS A 258 -5.93 -28.68 25.02
C LYS A 258 -4.99 -27.56 24.57
N MET A 259 -5.11 -26.34 25.12
CA MET A 259 -4.20 -25.24 24.83
C MET A 259 -2.79 -25.46 25.42
N LYS A 260 -2.71 -26.08 26.61
CA LYS A 260 -1.43 -26.48 27.22
C LYS A 260 -0.78 -27.62 26.44
N GLU A 261 -1.54 -28.64 26.05
CA GLU A 261 -1.06 -29.73 25.19
C GLU A 261 -0.55 -29.22 23.83
N ALA A 262 -1.25 -28.24 23.24
CA ALA A 262 -0.84 -27.60 21.99
C ALA A 262 0.34 -26.62 22.16
N GLY A 263 0.84 -26.41 23.38
CA GLY A 263 1.99 -25.52 23.66
C GLY A 263 1.71 -24.04 23.44
N VAL A 264 0.45 -23.62 23.37
CA VAL A 264 0.05 -22.23 23.09
C VAL A 264 0.05 -21.39 24.38
N LEU A 265 -0.14 -22.04 25.54
CA LEU A 265 0.00 -21.40 26.85
C LEU A 265 1.37 -21.76 27.43
N LEU A 266 2.23 -20.76 27.60
CA LEU A 266 3.47 -20.93 28.35
C LEU A 266 3.12 -21.30 29.81
N GLY A 267 3.65 -22.43 30.29
CA GLY A 267 3.63 -22.76 31.71
C GLY A 267 4.41 -21.73 32.52
N ALA A 268 4.14 -21.62 33.82
CA ALA A 268 4.74 -20.63 34.74
C ALA A 268 6.28 -20.76 34.97
N SER A 269 7.01 -21.44 34.09
CA SER A 269 8.45 -21.59 34.15
C SER A 269 9.06 -21.50 32.75
N GLY A 270 9.74 -20.39 32.48
CA GLY A 270 10.72 -20.29 31.40
C GLY A 270 10.27 -19.45 30.21
N VAL A 271 10.87 -18.27 30.11
CA VAL A 271 10.92 -17.45 28.90
C VAL A 271 11.63 -18.24 27.80
N ASN A 272 10.91 -18.60 26.73
CA ASN A 272 11.52 -18.80 25.43
C ASN A 272 10.60 -18.17 24.38
N GLY A 273 11.22 -17.36 23.53
CA GLY A 273 10.54 -16.33 22.75
C GLY A 273 9.58 -16.84 21.68
N ASP A 274 8.75 -15.88 21.28
CA ASP A 274 8.20 -15.72 19.93
C ASP A 274 6.83 -16.32 19.58
N LEU A 275 5.85 -16.16 20.48
CA LEU A 275 4.43 -16.18 20.12
C LEU A 275 3.67 -15.07 20.85
N ARG A 276 3.38 -13.95 20.16
CA ARG A 276 2.57 -12.84 20.71
C ARG A 276 1.07 -13.08 20.44
N PRO A 277 0.18 -12.90 21.43
CA PRO A 277 -1.26 -12.92 21.21
C PRO A 277 -1.74 -11.61 20.54
N ARG A 278 -2.59 -11.72 19.51
CA ARG A 278 -3.30 -10.58 18.90
C ARG A 278 -4.68 -10.43 19.54
N SER A 279 -5.03 -9.23 19.98
CA SER A 279 -6.39 -8.85 20.36
C SER A 279 -7.29 -8.83 19.12
N THR A 280 -8.23 -9.78 19.00
CA THR A 280 -9.33 -9.67 18.05
C THR A 280 -10.34 -8.66 18.59
N GLY A 281 -10.47 -7.51 17.91
CA GLY A 281 -11.52 -6.53 18.18
C GLY A 281 -12.90 -7.16 18.08
N GLY A 282 -13.77 -6.83 19.02
CA GLY A 282 -15.08 -7.42 19.20
C GLY A 282 -16.03 -7.11 18.05
N TRP A 283 -16.77 -8.14 17.62
CA TRP A 283 -18.08 -8.01 16.98
C TRP A 283 -19.05 -8.85 17.79
N GLY A 284 -20.15 -8.23 18.21
CA GLY A 284 -21.09 -8.78 19.16
C GLY A 284 -21.92 -9.96 18.62
N GLY A 285 -22.34 -10.80 19.56
CA GLY A 285 -23.59 -11.56 19.47
C GLY A 285 -23.52 -12.95 18.82
N LYS A 286 -23.11 -13.96 19.62
CA LYS A 286 -23.84 -15.23 19.85
C LYS A 286 -22.97 -16.17 20.71
N GLN A 287 -23.54 -16.71 21.79
CA GLN A 287 -22.96 -17.80 22.57
C GLN A 287 -22.73 -19.02 21.66
N GLY A 288 -21.51 -19.58 21.67
CA GLY A 288 -21.21 -20.83 20.97
C GLY A 288 -19.71 -21.16 20.92
N ALA A 289 -19.32 -22.21 21.65
CA ALA A 289 -18.07 -22.99 21.58
C ALA A 289 -16.72 -22.24 21.50
N LEU A 290 -15.90 -22.44 22.54
CA LEU A 290 -14.50 -22.01 22.56
C LEU A 290 -13.67 -22.91 21.62
N THR A 291 -12.95 -22.31 20.67
CA THR A 291 -12.16 -23.03 19.67
C THR A 291 -10.67 -22.72 19.87
N VAL A 292 -9.82 -23.73 20.12
CA VAL A 292 -8.36 -23.57 20.09
C VAL A 292 -7.89 -23.65 18.63
N GLN A 293 -7.08 -22.69 18.17
CA GLN A 293 -6.53 -22.68 16.82
C GLN A 293 -5.02 -22.44 16.85
N GLN A 294 -4.25 -23.24 16.11
CA GLN A 294 -2.86 -22.94 15.76
C GLN A 294 -2.83 -21.88 14.64
N CYS A 295 -2.02 -20.84 14.83
CA CYS A 295 -1.75 -19.81 13.82
C CYS A 295 -0.84 -20.37 12.72
N THR A 296 -1.29 -20.32 11.47
CA THR A 296 -0.44 -20.54 10.29
C THR A 296 0.12 -19.23 9.76
N ARG A 297 1.42 -19.24 9.44
CA ARG A 297 2.18 -18.14 8.82
C ARG A 297 1.66 -17.81 7.42
N PRO A 298 1.87 -16.58 6.91
CA PRO A 298 1.56 -16.22 5.52
C PRO A 298 2.42 -17.02 4.52
N ILE A 299 2.05 -16.92 3.25
CA ILE A 299 2.69 -17.55 2.08
C ILE A 299 4.22 -17.47 2.20
N VAL A 300 4.88 -18.64 2.13
CA VAL A 300 6.34 -18.74 2.19
C VAL A 300 6.88 -18.76 0.76
N VAL A 301 7.54 -17.68 0.36
CA VAL A 301 8.34 -17.65 -0.86
C VAL A 301 9.74 -18.15 -0.50
N HIS A 302 10.13 -19.31 -1.03
CA HIS A 302 11.48 -19.84 -0.85
C HIS A 302 12.45 -19.19 -1.85
N TRP A 303 13.41 -18.44 -1.34
CA TRP A 303 14.57 -17.97 -2.08
C TRP A 303 15.72 -18.96 -1.89
N HIS A 304 16.38 -19.38 -2.96
CA HIS A 304 17.70 -20.01 -2.90
C HIS A 304 18.69 -19.08 -3.60
N SER A 305 19.83 -18.85 -2.96
CA SER A 305 20.97 -18.09 -3.48
C SER A 305 21.68 -18.80 -4.62
#